data_AF-A0A352CA98-F1
#
_entry.id   AF-A0A352CA98-F1
#
_cell.length_a   1.000
_cell.length_b   1.000
_cell.length_c   1.000
_cell.angle_alpha   90.00
_cell.angle_beta   90.00
_cell.angle_gamma   90.00
#
_symmetry.space_group_name_H-M   'P 1'
#
loop_
_entity.id
_entity.type
_entity.pdbx_description
1 polymer ?
#
loop_
_entity_poly.entity_id
_entity_poly.type
_entity_poly.pdbx_seq_one_letter_code
_entity_poly.pdbx_strand_id
1 'polypeptide(L)'
;NGLAEDALPLLQALDPNAAPLAARDRVWDELGRAARTEIGKGAFDSAYRLTRKHSLARGEDFAEAEFLSGWLALRLRPREPEAAAHFSKLESNVSTPVSLSRAQFWQARALAAQGDDTAAATPLNRAASHATTFFGLMARAQLAAGPTSLAPLADPPIDPATRARFLARPMAQAMLLLADIGETDTLSLFALAFDDQLESAADHALLADLLREAQLPNVAVRTAKTGLAAGRLSVEASFPLLAVPRAAQARGVEQAFVLAISRQESEFNQFAVSRANARGLMQLIPSTAQFAARREGLSYQRALLTDDPDYNMTLGASYLAHLLDQFGGSYVLAIAAYNAGPSNVNRWIAQYGDPRQRGVDILDWIEQIPFAETRNYVHRVLENLQVYRQRLAAETPIPLRIREDLQRGVY
;
A
#
# COMPACT_ATOMS: atom_id res chain seq x y z
N ASN A 1 4.44 19.61 -22.81
CA ASN A 1 4.92 20.60 -23.81
C ASN A 1 6.13 21.40 -23.33
N GLY A 2 7.24 20.75 -22.96
CA GLY A 2 8.59 21.33 -23.02
C GLY A 2 8.96 22.62 -22.24
N LEU A 3 8.04 23.30 -21.56
CA LEU A 3 8.27 24.63 -20.94
C LEU A 3 8.36 24.56 -19.40
N ALA A 4 8.80 23.43 -18.84
CA ALA A 4 8.83 23.26 -17.38
C ALA A 4 9.75 24.26 -16.68
N GLU A 5 10.82 24.71 -17.34
CA GLU A 5 11.75 25.71 -16.79
C GLU A 5 11.14 27.12 -16.80
N ASP A 6 10.40 27.48 -17.85
CA ASP A 6 9.74 28.79 -17.95
C ASP A 6 8.54 28.92 -16.99
N ALA A 7 7.91 27.81 -16.62
CA ALA A 7 6.77 27.78 -15.70
C ALA A 7 7.19 27.89 -14.22
N LEU A 8 8.41 27.49 -13.86
CA LEU A 8 8.84 27.41 -12.45
C LEU A 8 8.78 28.77 -11.72
N PRO A 9 9.27 29.89 -12.28
CA PRO A 9 9.14 31.20 -11.64
C PRO A 9 7.68 31.61 -11.40
N LEU A 10 6.79 31.29 -12.36
CA LEU A 10 5.35 31.58 -12.25
C LEU A 10 4.71 30.75 -11.13
N LEU A 11 5.03 29.46 -11.05
CA LEU A 11 4.52 28.56 -10.01
C LEU A 11 5.04 28.93 -8.62
N GLN A 12 6.30 29.39 -8.49
CA GLN A 12 6.84 29.84 -7.21
C GLN A 12 6.21 31.16 -6.72
N ALA A 13 5.83 32.03 -7.65
CA ALA A 13 5.14 33.30 -7.39
C ALA A 13 3.63 33.13 -7.14
N LEU A 14 3.05 32.00 -7.55
CA LEU A 14 1.63 31.72 -7.37
C LEU A 14 1.24 31.72 -5.89
N ASP A 15 0.17 32.45 -5.56
CA ASP A 15 -0.53 32.30 -4.29
C ASP A 15 -1.77 31.43 -4.49
N PRO A 16 -1.76 30.15 -4.08
CA PRO A 16 -2.94 29.31 -4.19
C PRO A 16 -4.15 29.78 -3.37
N ASN A 17 -3.99 30.69 -2.38
CA ASN A 17 -5.15 31.30 -1.74
C ASN A 17 -5.88 32.29 -2.64
N ALA A 18 -5.18 32.90 -3.61
CA ALA A 18 -5.76 33.78 -4.61
C ALA A 18 -6.56 33.01 -5.67
N ALA A 19 -6.35 31.69 -5.80
CA ALA A 19 -7.15 30.84 -6.67
C ALA A 19 -8.56 30.62 -6.10
N PRO A 20 -9.62 30.57 -6.94
CA PRO A 20 -10.95 30.16 -6.51
C PRO A 20 -10.92 28.82 -5.78
N LEU A 21 -11.73 28.66 -4.73
CA LEU A 21 -11.79 27.43 -3.93
C LEU A 21 -11.88 26.16 -4.79
N ALA A 22 -12.74 26.18 -5.82
CA ALA A 22 -12.94 25.06 -6.75
C ALA A 22 -11.72 24.73 -7.64
N ALA A 23 -10.72 25.62 -7.70
CA ALA A 23 -9.51 25.45 -8.49
C ALA A 23 -8.28 25.12 -7.63
N ARG A 24 -8.36 25.23 -6.30
CA ARG A 24 -7.20 25.03 -5.40
C ARG A 24 -6.62 23.63 -5.49
N ASP A 25 -7.47 22.61 -5.59
CA ASP A 25 -7.04 21.22 -5.77
C ASP A 25 -6.24 21.05 -7.08
N ARG A 26 -6.68 21.72 -8.16
CA ARG A 26 -5.94 21.72 -9.45
C ARG A 26 -4.64 22.52 -9.41
N VAL A 27 -4.52 23.48 -8.50
CA VAL A 27 -3.24 24.18 -8.28
C VAL A 27 -2.24 23.23 -7.65
N TRP A 28 -2.67 22.40 -6.70
CA TRP A 28 -1.81 21.38 -6.11
C TRP A 28 -1.27 20.40 -7.15
N ASP A 29 -2.10 19.95 -8.08
CA ASP A 29 -1.68 19.09 -9.19
C ASP A 29 -0.44 19.64 -9.93
N GLU A 30 -0.41 20.94 -10.23
CA GLU A 30 0.72 21.58 -10.90
C GLU A 30 1.92 21.78 -9.97
N LEU A 31 1.68 22.24 -8.73
CA LEU A 31 2.74 22.43 -7.74
C LEU A 31 3.44 21.12 -7.39
N GLY A 32 2.67 20.05 -7.18
CA GLY A 32 3.18 18.70 -6.91
C GLY A 32 3.99 18.14 -8.07
N ARG A 33 3.50 18.28 -9.32
CA ARG A 33 4.27 17.90 -10.52
C ARG A 33 5.59 18.65 -10.64
N ALA A 34 5.57 19.97 -10.45
CA ALA A 34 6.77 20.80 -10.48
C ALA A 34 7.74 20.42 -9.35
N ALA A 35 7.25 20.22 -8.13
CA ALA A 35 8.07 19.80 -7.00
C ALA A 35 8.75 18.45 -7.25
N ARG A 36 8.05 17.47 -7.83
CA ARG A 36 8.64 16.16 -8.21
C ARG A 36 9.71 16.29 -9.29
N THR A 37 9.52 17.23 -10.22
CA THR A 37 10.56 17.56 -11.22
C THR A 37 11.80 18.14 -10.56
N GLU A 38 11.64 19.06 -9.61
CA GLU A 38 12.75 19.67 -8.86
C GLU A 38 13.46 18.67 -7.94
N ILE A 39 12.73 17.76 -7.29
CA ILE A 39 13.30 16.60 -6.57
C ILE A 39 14.18 15.77 -7.52
N GLY A 40 13.71 15.53 -8.73
CA GLY A 40 14.46 14.87 -9.79
C GLY A 40 15.80 15.51 -10.15
N LYS A 41 15.95 16.82 -9.91
CA LYS A 41 17.18 17.58 -10.14
C LYS A 41 18.03 17.73 -8.88
N GLY A 42 17.60 17.17 -7.74
CA GLY A 42 18.21 17.41 -6.42
C GLY A 42 17.94 18.81 -5.85
N ALA A 43 17.03 19.58 -6.45
CA ALA A 43 16.71 20.95 -6.05
C ALA A 43 15.66 20.98 -4.91
N PHE A 44 15.99 20.36 -3.77
CA PHE A 44 15.05 20.16 -2.66
C PHE A 44 14.49 21.47 -2.08
N ASP A 45 15.29 22.55 -1.98
CA ASP A 45 14.78 23.85 -1.51
C ASP A 45 13.75 24.45 -2.46
N SER A 46 13.99 24.33 -3.78
CA SER A 46 13.04 24.75 -4.81
C SER A 46 11.73 23.97 -4.71
N ALA A 47 11.82 22.64 -4.55
CA ALA A 47 10.65 21.78 -4.33
C ALA A 47 9.89 22.17 -3.05
N TYR A 48 10.58 22.41 -1.93
CA TYR A 48 9.94 22.77 -0.67
C TYR A 48 9.20 24.12 -0.75
N ARG A 49 9.76 25.10 -1.47
CA ARG A 49 9.10 26.39 -1.71
C ARG A 49 7.78 26.24 -2.46
N LEU A 50 7.71 25.28 -3.40
CA LEU A 50 6.48 24.98 -4.13
C LEU A 50 5.44 24.30 -3.23
N THR A 51 5.85 23.30 -2.45
CA THR A 51 4.88 22.46 -1.72
C THR A 51 4.33 23.13 -0.47
N ARG A 52 5.16 23.86 0.30
CA ARG A 52 4.74 24.44 1.59
C ARG A 52 3.60 25.45 1.49
N LYS A 53 3.31 25.94 0.28
CA LYS A 53 2.26 26.91 0.00
C LYS A 53 0.94 26.27 -0.41
N HIS A 54 0.74 24.96 -0.36
CA HIS A 54 -0.40 24.27 -1.00
C HIS A 54 -1.82 24.78 -0.64
N SER A 55 -2.04 25.41 0.52
CA SER A 55 -3.33 26.00 0.95
C SER A 55 -4.55 25.05 1.02
N LEU A 56 -4.33 23.75 0.86
CA LEU A 56 -5.33 22.71 1.07
C LEU A 56 -5.64 22.54 2.57
N ALA A 57 -6.87 22.13 2.87
CA ALA A 57 -7.34 21.96 4.26
C ALA A 57 -7.57 20.51 4.67
N ARG A 58 -7.94 19.62 3.73
CA ARG A 58 -8.26 18.21 3.99
C ARG A 58 -8.24 17.41 2.69
N GLY A 59 -8.35 16.08 2.79
CA GLY A 59 -8.41 15.17 1.65
C GLY A 59 -7.06 14.59 1.25
N GLU A 60 -7.04 13.81 0.18
CA GLU A 60 -5.85 13.09 -0.29
C GLU A 60 -4.74 14.04 -0.74
N ASP A 61 -5.11 15.09 -1.50
CA ASP A 61 -4.15 16.10 -1.96
C ASP A 61 -3.51 16.86 -0.79
N PHE A 62 -4.30 17.19 0.24
CA PHE A 62 -3.77 17.78 1.47
C PHE A 62 -2.77 16.83 2.12
N ALA A 63 -3.12 15.55 2.24
CA ALA A 63 -2.27 14.57 2.90
C ALA A 63 -0.94 14.37 2.16
N GLU A 64 -0.96 14.30 0.83
CA GLU A 64 0.25 14.23 0.01
C GLU A 64 1.07 15.54 0.11
N ALA A 65 0.41 16.70 0.12
CA ALA A 65 1.08 17.99 0.18
C ALA A 65 1.81 18.24 1.50
N GLU A 66 1.14 17.97 2.63
CA GLU A 66 1.74 18.08 3.95
C GLU A 66 2.86 17.05 4.13
N PHE A 67 2.63 15.81 3.70
CA PHE A 67 3.67 14.78 3.76
C PHE A 67 4.91 15.18 2.95
N LEU A 68 4.74 15.59 1.69
CA LEU A 68 5.84 15.95 0.81
C LEU A 68 6.60 17.17 1.35
N SER A 69 5.88 18.16 1.89
CA SER A 69 6.49 19.35 2.51
C SER A 69 7.32 18.98 3.74
N GLY A 70 6.80 18.11 4.62
CA GLY A 70 7.53 17.63 5.79
C GLY A 70 8.76 16.80 5.42
N TRP A 71 8.63 15.89 4.45
CA TRP A 71 9.74 15.07 3.96
C TRP A 71 10.84 15.93 3.32
N LEU A 72 10.47 16.92 2.50
CA LEU A 72 11.42 17.88 1.90
C LEU A 72 12.11 18.73 2.96
N ALA A 73 11.38 19.26 3.93
CA ALA A 73 11.96 20.03 5.04
C ALA A 73 13.00 19.21 5.82
N LEU A 74 12.75 17.92 6.05
CA LEU A 74 13.67 17.03 6.77
C LEU A 74 15.01 16.82 6.03
N ARG A 75 15.04 17.03 4.71
CA ARG A 75 16.26 16.98 3.89
C ARG A 75 17.04 18.29 3.88
N LEU A 76 16.41 19.39 4.27
CA LEU A 76 16.95 20.74 4.23
C LEU A 76 17.31 21.21 5.63
N ARG A 77 18.51 20.85 6.13
CA ARG A 77 18.98 21.32 7.44
C ARG A 77 19.21 22.86 7.41
N PRO A 78 18.87 23.63 8.45
CA PRO A 78 18.18 23.25 9.69
C PRO A 78 16.65 23.52 9.61
N ARG A 79 15.85 22.57 9.09
CA ARG A 79 14.38 22.69 8.98
C ARG A 79 13.61 21.51 9.60
N GLU A 80 14.28 20.76 10.48
CA GLU A 80 13.65 19.65 11.21
C GLU A 80 12.43 20.10 12.05
N PRO A 81 12.41 21.30 12.66
CA PRO A 81 11.20 21.81 13.31
C PRO A 81 10.02 22.00 12.35
N GLU A 82 10.24 22.57 11.16
CA GLU A 82 9.19 22.68 10.14
C GLU A 82 8.72 21.31 9.65
N ALA A 83 9.64 20.35 9.50
CA ALA A 83 9.28 18.98 9.14
C ALA A 83 8.35 18.36 10.19
N ALA A 84 8.69 18.47 11.48
CA ALA A 84 7.85 17.97 12.57
C ALA A 84 6.46 18.65 12.60
N ALA A 85 6.40 19.95 12.31
CA ALA A 85 5.14 20.70 12.23
C ALA A 85 4.24 20.21 11.09
N HIS A 86 4.79 19.97 9.90
CA HIS A 86 4.07 19.40 8.76
C HIS A 86 3.48 18.02 9.10
N PHE A 87 4.28 17.13 9.70
CA PHE A 87 3.79 15.80 10.07
C PHE A 87 2.74 15.84 11.20
N SER A 88 2.86 16.76 12.16
CA SER A 88 1.82 16.98 13.18
C SER A 88 0.51 17.50 12.60
N LYS A 89 0.60 18.40 11.60
CA LYS A 89 -0.56 18.94 10.90
C LYS A 89 -1.22 17.86 10.04
N LEU A 90 -0.42 17.02 9.39
CA LEU A 90 -0.89 15.84 8.68
C LEU A 90 -1.66 14.90 9.61
N GLU A 91 -1.06 14.48 10.73
CA GLU A 91 -1.70 13.59 11.73
C GLU A 91 -3.06 14.14 12.19
N SER A 92 -3.15 15.45 12.43
CA SER A 92 -4.37 16.10 12.93
C SER A 92 -5.53 16.18 11.92
N ASN A 93 -5.29 15.89 10.64
CA ASN A 93 -6.25 16.08 9.56
C ASN A 93 -6.47 14.83 8.71
N VAL A 94 -5.93 13.68 9.14
CA VAL A 94 -6.15 12.37 8.53
C VAL A 94 -6.71 11.41 9.57
N SER A 95 -7.47 10.40 9.13
CA SER A 95 -8.13 9.46 10.04
C SER A 95 -7.79 8.00 9.77
N THR A 96 -7.31 7.66 8.57
CA THR A 96 -7.02 6.25 8.25
C THR A 96 -5.76 5.78 8.99
N PRO A 97 -5.71 4.51 9.46
CA PRO A 97 -4.52 3.96 10.11
C PRO A 97 -3.22 4.13 9.31
N VAL A 98 -3.33 4.09 7.99
CA VAL A 98 -2.17 4.18 7.08
C VAL A 98 -1.62 5.60 7.04
N SER A 99 -2.50 6.58 6.90
CA SER A 99 -2.09 7.98 6.91
C SER A 99 -1.61 8.41 8.30
N LEU A 100 -2.29 7.96 9.37
CA LEU A 100 -1.91 8.22 10.75
C LEU A 100 -0.52 7.65 11.07
N SER A 101 -0.30 6.36 10.82
CA SER A 101 0.99 5.72 11.08
C SER A 101 2.14 6.34 10.28
N ARG A 102 1.90 6.75 9.02
CA ARG A 102 2.88 7.49 8.22
C ARG A 102 3.22 8.84 8.86
N ALA A 103 2.21 9.64 9.20
CA ALA A 103 2.41 10.95 9.82
C ALA A 103 3.20 10.83 11.14
N GLN A 104 2.79 9.90 12.00
CA GLN A 104 3.40 9.64 13.30
C GLN A 104 4.86 9.14 13.17
N PHE A 105 5.12 8.17 12.28
CA PHE A 105 6.47 7.65 12.08
C PHE A 105 7.44 8.74 11.59
N TRP A 106 7.01 9.54 10.62
CA TRP A 106 7.85 10.61 10.09
C TRP A 106 7.97 11.81 11.03
N GLN A 107 6.95 12.10 11.84
CA GLN A 107 7.07 13.05 12.95
C GLN A 107 8.14 12.60 13.95
N ALA A 108 8.16 11.31 14.32
CA ALA A 108 9.20 10.75 15.18
C ALA A 108 10.60 10.92 14.57
N ARG A 109 10.76 10.63 13.27
CA ARG A 109 12.03 10.87 12.56
C ARG A 109 12.45 12.34 12.58
N ALA A 110 11.52 13.26 12.39
CA ALA A 110 11.81 14.70 12.40
C ALA A 110 12.21 15.22 13.80
N LEU A 111 11.60 14.71 14.87
CA LEU A 111 11.97 15.03 16.26
C LEU A 111 13.33 14.44 16.64
N ALA A 112 13.59 13.18 16.27
CA ALA A 112 14.89 12.55 16.50
C ALA A 112 16.03 13.29 15.76
N ALA A 113 15.77 13.79 14.56
CA ALA A 113 16.74 14.59 13.79
C ALA A 113 17.10 15.94 14.46
N GLN A 114 16.25 16.44 15.37
CA GLN A 114 16.52 17.60 16.23
C GLN A 114 17.37 17.24 17.47
N GLY A 115 17.64 15.95 17.71
CA GLY A 115 18.29 15.46 18.92
C GLY A 115 17.34 15.24 20.10
N ASP A 116 16.02 15.27 19.88
CA ASP A 116 15.01 15.05 20.92
C ASP A 116 14.38 13.65 20.81
N ASP A 117 15.17 12.64 21.20
CA ASP A 117 14.73 11.24 21.20
C ASP A 117 13.57 10.99 22.17
N THR A 118 13.47 11.79 23.24
CA THR A 118 12.38 11.70 24.23
C THR A 118 11.06 12.11 23.60
N ALA A 119 11.05 13.25 22.90
CA ALA A 119 9.85 13.69 22.17
C ALA A 119 9.54 12.75 21.00
N ALA A 120 10.55 12.20 20.32
CA ALA A 120 10.36 11.26 19.21
C ALA A 120 9.69 9.95 19.63
N ALA A 121 9.89 9.49 20.87
CA ALA A 121 9.33 8.24 21.36
C ALA A 121 7.79 8.21 21.35
N THR A 122 7.13 9.33 21.62
CA THR A 122 5.67 9.39 21.72
C THR A 122 4.98 9.11 20.37
N PRO A 123 5.25 9.86 19.28
CA PRO A 123 4.68 9.56 17.97
C PRO A 123 5.15 8.20 17.43
N LEU A 124 6.37 7.76 17.75
CA LEU A 124 6.83 6.43 17.34
C LEU A 124 5.99 5.30 17.97
N ASN A 125 5.64 5.41 19.26
CA ASN A 125 4.74 4.46 19.92
C ASN A 125 3.31 4.51 19.33
N ARG A 126 2.79 5.69 18.99
CA ARG A 126 1.50 5.81 18.30
C ARG A 126 1.53 5.11 16.94
N ALA A 127 2.58 5.33 16.14
CA ALA A 127 2.75 4.65 14.86
C ALA A 127 2.75 3.12 15.04
N ALA A 128 3.49 2.62 16.03
CA ALA A 128 3.62 1.19 16.33
C ALA A 128 2.31 0.50 16.72
N SER A 129 1.29 1.25 17.16
CA SER A 129 -0.05 0.71 17.44
C SER A 129 -0.81 0.23 16.20
N HIS A 130 -0.42 0.72 15.01
CA HIS A 130 -1.01 0.34 13.73
C HIS A 130 -0.35 -0.93 13.17
N ALA A 131 -0.66 -2.07 13.77
CA ALA A 131 0.05 -3.35 13.56
C ALA A 131 0.05 -3.92 12.13
N THR A 132 -0.82 -3.44 11.24
CA THR A 132 -0.96 -3.93 9.86
C THR A 132 -0.48 -2.93 8.81
N THR A 133 0.03 -1.76 9.21
CA THR A 133 0.49 -0.72 8.28
C THR A 133 2.02 -0.73 8.16
N PHE A 134 2.54 -0.35 7.00
CA PHE A 134 3.97 -0.31 6.71
C PHE A 134 4.75 0.49 7.76
N PHE A 135 4.31 1.72 8.03
CA PHE A 135 4.97 2.60 8.99
C PHE A 135 4.74 2.17 10.45
N GLY A 136 3.63 1.49 10.76
CA GLY A 136 3.43 0.91 12.08
C GLY A 136 4.33 -0.31 12.33
N LEU A 137 4.50 -1.17 11.33
CA LEU A 137 5.46 -2.27 11.35
C LEU A 137 6.90 -1.74 11.47
N MET A 138 7.26 -0.70 10.72
CA MET A 138 8.56 -0.03 10.85
C MET A 138 8.78 0.55 12.25
N ALA A 139 7.78 1.23 12.81
CA ALA A 139 7.85 1.77 14.17
C ALA A 139 8.06 0.66 15.22
N ARG A 140 7.31 -0.46 15.11
CA ARG A 140 7.50 -1.63 15.99
C ARG A 140 8.92 -2.20 15.87
N ALA A 141 9.45 -2.30 14.66
CA ALA A 141 10.80 -2.79 14.42
C ALA A 141 11.90 -1.83 14.90
N GLN A 142 11.60 -0.52 14.96
CA GLN A 142 12.52 0.49 15.48
C GLN A 142 12.52 0.57 17.02
N LEU A 143 11.36 0.42 17.66
CA LEU A 143 11.23 0.40 19.12
C LEU A 143 11.83 -0.85 19.76
N ALA A 144 11.98 -1.93 19.00
CA ALA A 144 12.54 -3.17 19.51
C ALA A 144 14.04 -3.04 19.80
N ALA A 145 14.46 -3.35 21.02
CA ALA A 145 15.87 -3.42 21.42
C ALA A 145 16.61 -4.67 20.84
N GLY A 146 15.91 -5.53 20.10
CA GLY A 146 16.41 -6.78 19.53
C GLY A 146 15.41 -7.39 18.54
N PRO A 147 15.54 -8.68 18.19
CA PRO A 147 14.58 -9.37 17.34
C PRO A 147 13.15 -9.21 17.89
N THR A 148 12.22 -8.81 17.05
CA THR A 148 10.81 -8.64 17.41
C THR A 148 9.94 -9.57 16.57
N SER A 149 8.80 -9.94 17.12
CA SER A 149 7.84 -10.84 16.46
C SER A 149 6.54 -10.12 16.15
N LEU A 150 5.86 -10.61 15.13
CA LEU A 150 4.43 -10.39 14.96
C LEU A 150 3.69 -11.40 15.82
N ALA A 151 2.73 -10.90 16.59
CA ALA A 151 1.80 -11.76 17.30
C ALA A 151 0.83 -12.38 16.29
N PRO A 152 0.20 -13.53 16.61
CA PRO A 152 -0.87 -14.08 15.81
C PRO A 152 -1.93 -13.02 15.47
N LEU A 153 -2.25 -12.94 14.18
CA LEU A 153 -3.29 -12.06 13.66
C LEU A 153 -4.49 -12.93 13.31
N ALA A 154 -5.42 -13.05 14.26
CA ALA A 154 -6.66 -13.80 14.11
C ALA A 154 -7.83 -12.97 14.66
N ASP A 155 -8.97 -13.10 14.02
CA ASP A 155 -10.21 -12.51 14.50
C ASP A 155 -10.66 -13.23 15.78
N PRO A 156 -11.19 -12.48 16.77
CA PRO A 156 -11.77 -13.12 17.94
C PRO A 156 -12.96 -14.00 17.53
N PRO A 157 -13.22 -15.12 18.22
CA PRO A 157 -14.39 -15.95 17.96
C PRO A 157 -15.68 -15.12 18.03
N ILE A 158 -16.52 -15.26 17.02
CA ILE A 158 -17.81 -14.56 16.95
C ILE A 158 -18.85 -15.38 17.71
N ASP A 159 -19.44 -14.80 18.75
CA ASP A 159 -20.44 -15.50 19.54
C ASP A 159 -21.76 -15.71 18.75
N PRO A 160 -22.54 -16.77 19.08
CA PRO A 160 -23.78 -17.07 18.36
C PRO A 160 -24.82 -15.95 18.40
N ALA A 161 -24.87 -15.13 19.47
CA ALA A 161 -25.85 -14.05 19.59
C ALA A 161 -25.49 -12.88 18.65
N THR A 162 -24.21 -12.54 18.51
CA THR A 162 -23.73 -11.57 17.52
C THR A 162 -24.05 -12.03 16.10
N ARG A 163 -23.78 -13.29 15.77
CA ARG A 163 -24.14 -13.87 14.46
C ARG A 163 -25.66 -13.80 14.22
N ALA A 164 -26.49 -14.17 15.20
CA ALA A 164 -27.93 -14.10 15.08
C ALA A 164 -28.43 -12.66 14.87
N ARG A 165 -27.87 -11.66 15.57
CA ARG A 165 -28.22 -10.24 15.38
C ARG A 165 -27.85 -9.73 13.99
N PHE A 166 -26.69 -10.12 13.47
CA PHE A 166 -26.28 -9.78 12.11
C PHE A 166 -27.25 -10.35 11.08
N LEU A 167 -27.54 -11.65 11.17
CA LEU A 167 -28.44 -12.36 10.23
C LEU A 167 -29.91 -11.92 10.33
N ALA A 168 -30.31 -11.32 11.45
CA ALA A 168 -31.65 -10.75 11.61
C ALA A 168 -31.84 -9.40 10.89
N ARG A 169 -30.76 -8.75 10.40
CA ARG A 169 -30.86 -7.47 9.69
C ARG A 169 -31.49 -7.68 8.30
N PRO A 170 -32.45 -6.84 7.87
CA PRO A 170 -33.07 -6.98 6.55
C PRO A 170 -32.07 -7.02 5.40
N MET A 171 -30.98 -6.24 5.50
CA MET A 171 -29.92 -6.22 4.50
C MET A 171 -29.17 -7.56 4.42
N ALA A 172 -28.86 -8.18 5.57
CA ALA A 172 -28.25 -9.50 5.60
C ALA A 172 -29.18 -10.58 5.01
N GLN A 173 -30.46 -10.53 5.36
CA GLN A 173 -31.47 -11.45 4.80
C GLN A 173 -31.63 -11.30 3.29
N ALA A 174 -31.67 -10.06 2.78
CA ALA A 174 -31.74 -9.81 1.35
C ALA A 174 -30.50 -10.34 0.61
N MET A 175 -29.30 -10.13 1.16
CA MET A 175 -28.07 -10.66 0.57
C MET A 175 -28.01 -12.19 0.56
N LEU A 176 -28.53 -12.85 1.61
CA LEU A 176 -28.64 -14.32 1.63
C LEU A 176 -29.56 -14.83 0.52
N LEU A 177 -30.73 -14.19 0.34
CA LEU A 177 -31.65 -14.54 -0.75
C LEU A 177 -31.02 -14.33 -2.14
N LEU A 178 -30.27 -13.24 -2.32
CA LEU A 178 -29.53 -12.96 -3.56
C LEU A 178 -28.43 -14.01 -3.80
N ALA A 179 -27.72 -14.43 -2.74
CA ALA A 179 -26.72 -15.49 -2.82
C ALA A 179 -27.35 -16.82 -3.24
N ASP A 180 -28.49 -17.18 -2.65
CA ASP A 180 -29.21 -18.44 -2.92
C ASP A 180 -29.66 -18.56 -4.39
N ILE A 181 -30.01 -17.44 -5.04
CA ILE A 181 -30.41 -17.42 -6.46
C ILE A 181 -29.25 -17.11 -7.42
N GLY A 182 -28.04 -16.88 -6.91
CA GLY A 182 -26.85 -16.59 -7.72
C GLY A 182 -26.78 -15.17 -8.32
N GLU A 183 -27.55 -14.21 -7.78
CA GLU A 183 -27.58 -12.81 -8.25
C GLU A 183 -26.40 -11.99 -7.68
N THR A 184 -25.19 -12.29 -8.14
CA THR A 184 -23.94 -11.77 -7.57
C THR A 184 -23.72 -10.27 -7.78
N ASP A 185 -24.22 -9.71 -8.88
CA ASP A 185 -24.05 -8.28 -9.19
C ASP A 185 -24.84 -7.42 -8.20
N THR A 186 -26.10 -7.78 -7.97
CA THR A 186 -26.96 -7.08 -7.01
C THR A 186 -26.47 -7.32 -5.58
N LEU A 187 -26.05 -8.54 -5.25
CA LEU A 187 -25.45 -8.86 -3.95
C LEU A 187 -24.25 -7.95 -3.67
N SER A 188 -23.36 -7.79 -4.66
CA SER A 188 -22.17 -6.94 -4.53
C SER A 188 -22.54 -5.48 -4.21
N LEU A 189 -23.57 -4.94 -4.86
CA LEU A 189 -24.06 -3.58 -4.58
C LEU A 189 -24.63 -3.45 -3.16
N PHE A 190 -25.41 -4.44 -2.72
CA PHE A 190 -25.97 -4.49 -1.37
C PHE A 190 -24.87 -4.56 -0.32
N ALA A 191 -23.87 -5.40 -0.53
CA ALA A 191 -22.74 -5.55 0.38
C ALA A 191 -21.94 -4.25 0.54
N LEU A 192 -21.66 -3.56 -0.57
CA LEU A 192 -20.96 -2.27 -0.54
C LEU A 192 -21.78 -1.19 0.19
N ALA A 193 -23.11 -1.16 0.00
CA ALA A 193 -23.98 -0.23 0.71
C ALA A 193 -24.19 -0.59 2.20
N PHE A 194 -24.09 -1.88 2.54
CA PHE A 194 -24.25 -2.36 3.90
C PHE A 194 -23.01 -2.13 4.76
N ASP A 195 -21.83 -2.24 4.15
CA ASP A 195 -20.53 -2.01 4.76
C ASP A 195 -20.44 -0.65 5.50
N ASP A 196 -20.98 0.40 4.89
CA ASP A 196 -21.05 1.75 5.47
C ASP A 196 -21.85 1.83 6.78
N GLN A 197 -22.70 0.83 7.05
CA GLN A 197 -23.57 0.75 8.24
C GLN A 197 -22.98 -0.14 9.34
N LEU A 198 -21.87 -0.82 9.07
CA LEU A 198 -21.27 -1.74 10.04
C LEU A 198 -20.39 -0.98 11.03
N GLU A 199 -20.58 -1.23 12.32
CA GLU A 199 -19.87 -0.51 13.39
C GLU A 199 -18.79 -1.33 14.09
N SER A 200 -18.74 -2.64 13.85
CA SER A 200 -17.84 -3.56 14.56
C SER A 200 -17.05 -4.48 13.63
N ALA A 201 -15.85 -4.86 14.05
CA ALA A 201 -15.01 -5.82 13.32
C ALA A 201 -15.72 -7.17 13.12
N ALA A 202 -16.51 -7.62 14.09
CA ALA A 202 -17.29 -8.85 14.00
C ALA A 202 -18.34 -8.80 12.89
N ASP A 203 -19.02 -7.66 12.71
CA ASP A 203 -19.98 -7.50 11.60
C ASP A 203 -19.29 -7.52 10.24
N HIS A 204 -18.13 -6.87 10.08
CA HIS A 204 -17.36 -6.93 8.83
C HIS A 204 -16.88 -8.36 8.54
N ALA A 205 -16.47 -9.11 9.58
CA ALA A 205 -16.10 -10.52 9.45
C ALA A 205 -17.29 -11.37 8.97
N LEU A 206 -18.49 -11.18 9.54
CA LEU A 206 -19.71 -11.88 9.12
C LEU A 206 -20.16 -11.53 7.70
N LEU A 207 -20.03 -10.26 7.29
CA LEU A 207 -20.28 -9.84 5.91
C LEU A 207 -19.30 -10.53 4.95
N ALA A 208 -18.03 -10.59 5.31
CA ALA A 208 -17.02 -11.26 4.50
C ALA A 208 -17.23 -12.77 4.43
N ASP A 209 -17.67 -13.44 5.51
CA ASP A 209 -18.08 -14.85 5.50
C ASP A 209 -19.16 -15.09 4.44
N LEU A 210 -20.25 -14.31 4.48
CA LEU A 210 -21.36 -14.39 3.52
C LEU A 210 -20.85 -14.21 2.08
N LEU A 211 -20.04 -13.18 1.83
CA LEU A 211 -19.52 -12.88 0.50
C LEU A 211 -18.57 -13.96 -0.02
N ARG A 212 -17.76 -14.58 0.84
CA ARG A 212 -16.89 -15.70 0.45
C ARG A 212 -17.69 -16.94 0.11
N GLU A 213 -18.73 -17.25 0.89
CA GLU A 213 -19.67 -18.34 0.60
C GLU A 213 -20.37 -18.11 -0.75
N ALA A 214 -20.70 -16.86 -1.07
CA ALA A 214 -21.25 -16.44 -2.37
C ALA A 214 -20.21 -16.34 -3.51
N GLN A 215 -18.96 -16.80 -3.30
CA GLN A 215 -17.87 -16.74 -4.29
C GLN A 215 -17.51 -15.32 -4.77
N LEU A 216 -17.65 -14.32 -3.87
CA LEU A 216 -17.28 -12.91 -4.10
C LEU A 216 -16.12 -12.47 -3.19
N PRO A 217 -14.94 -13.13 -3.25
CA PRO A 217 -13.83 -12.86 -2.35
C PRO A 217 -13.30 -11.42 -2.47
N ASN A 218 -13.37 -10.82 -3.65
CA ASN A 218 -12.94 -9.45 -3.86
C ASN A 218 -13.86 -8.44 -3.19
N VAL A 219 -15.17 -8.67 -3.21
CA VAL A 219 -16.12 -7.80 -2.50
C VAL A 219 -15.91 -7.95 -0.99
N ALA A 220 -15.67 -9.18 -0.51
CA ALA A 220 -15.32 -9.43 0.89
C ALA A 220 -14.07 -8.66 1.34
N VAL A 221 -13.00 -8.68 0.53
CA VAL A 221 -11.77 -7.92 0.81
C VAL A 221 -12.03 -6.41 0.77
N ARG A 222 -12.84 -5.93 -0.17
CA ARG A 222 -13.16 -4.50 -0.29
C ARG A 222 -13.90 -3.96 0.93
N THR A 223 -14.96 -4.64 1.36
CA THR A 223 -15.73 -4.22 2.54
C THR A 223 -14.88 -4.33 3.81
N ALA A 224 -14.08 -5.38 3.95
CA ALA A 224 -13.12 -5.51 5.05
C ALA A 224 -12.06 -4.39 5.06
N LYS A 225 -11.59 -3.93 3.90
CA LYS A 225 -10.66 -2.80 3.78
C LYS A 225 -11.29 -1.49 4.23
N THR A 226 -12.58 -1.25 3.95
CA THR A 226 -13.30 -0.09 4.49
C THR A 226 -13.36 -0.15 6.01
N GLY A 227 -13.72 -1.32 6.58
CA GLY A 227 -13.70 -1.55 8.02
C GLY A 227 -12.33 -1.27 8.63
N LEU A 228 -11.26 -1.80 8.01
CA LEU A 228 -9.88 -1.53 8.41
C LEU A 228 -9.54 -0.04 8.37
N ALA A 229 -9.96 0.69 7.33
CA ALA A 229 -9.76 2.13 7.23
C ALA A 229 -10.49 2.91 8.34
N ALA A 230 -11.58 2.36 8.88
CA ALA A 230 -12.32 2.88 10.03
C ALA A 230 -11.82 2.33 11.39
N GLY A 231 -10.72 1.58 11.42
CA GLY A 231 -10.17 0.99 12.65
C GLY A 231 -10.87 -0.30 13.12
N ARG A 232 -11.77 -0.86 12.33
CA ARG A 232 -12.54 -2.09 12.59
C ARG A 232 -11.89 -3.28 11.89
N LEU A 233 -10.69 -3.65 12.33
CA LEU A 233 -9.91 -4.73 11.73
C LEU A 233 -10.61 -6.09 11.89
N SER A 234 -11.04 -6.68 10.78
CA SER A 234 -11.20 -8.13 10.63
C SER A 234 -10.03 -8.65 9.78
N VAL A 235 -9.11 -9.38 10.39
CA VAL A 235 -7.89 -9.87 9.76
C VAL A 235 -8.24 -10.89 8.68
N GLU A 236 -9.12 -11.85 8.96
CA GLU A 236 -9.47 -12.94 8.07
C GLU A 236 -10.11 -12.43 6.79
N ALA A 237 -11.01 -11.47 6.94
CA ALA A 237 -11.67 -10.81 5.84
C ALA A 237 -10.71 -9.90 5.05
N SER A 238 -9.86 -9.14 5.75
CA SER A 238 -8.93 -8.21 5.12
C SER A 238 -7.77 -8.90 4.40
N PHE A 239 -7.36 -10.08 4.86
CA PHE A 239 -6.19 -10.84 4.40
C PHE A 239 -6.53 -12.32 4.22
N PRO A 240 -7.42 -12.66 3.25
CA PRO A 240 -7.84 -14.04 3.03
C PRO A 240 -6.66 -14.90 2.55
N LEU A 241 -6.67 -16.17 2.94
CA LEU A 241 -5.69 -17.14 2.49
C LEU A 241 -6.23 -17.89 1.27
N LEU A 242 -5.51 -17.78 0.16
CA LEU A 242 -5.74 -18.60 -1.03
C LEU A 242 -4.64 -19.67 -1.13
N ALA A 243 -4.98 -20.84 -1.64
CA ALA A 243 -3.98 -21.85 -1.98
C ALA A 243 -3.06 -21.28 -3.06
N VAL A 244 -1.74 -21.31 -2.82
CA VAL A 244 -0.75 -20.92 -3.83
C VAL A 244 -0.25 -22.20 -4.49
N PRO A 245 -0.33 -22.34 -5.83
CA PRO A 245 0.03 -23.58 -6.50
C PRO A 245 1.52 -23.91 -6.29
N ARG A 246 1.85 -25.21 -6.20
CA ARG A 246 3.23 -25.66 -5.98
C ARG A 246 4.20 -25.12 -7.03
N ALA A 247 3.75 -24.97 -8.27
CA ALA A 247 4.55 -24.40 -9.35
C ALA A 247 4.97 -22.94 -9.08
N ALA A 248 4.09 -22.12 -8.50
CA ALA A 248 4.43 -20.77 -8.07
C ALA A 248 5.47 -20.76 -6.93
N GLN A 249 5.43 -21.76 -6.03
CA GLN A 249 6.36 -21.88 -4.91
C GLN A 249 7.76 -22.36 -5.33
N ALA A 250 7.85 -23.14 -6.41
CA ALA A 250 9.10 -23.75 -6.87
C ALA A 250 10.19 -22.75 -7.31
N ARG A 251 9.85 -21.46 -7.44
CA ARG A 251 10.74 -20.39 -7.93
C ARG A 251 11.44 -19.61 -6.82
N GLY A 252 11.38 -20.08 -5.58
CA GLY A 252 12.01 -19.40 -4.44
C GLY A 252 11.31 -18.10 -4.02
N VAL A 253 10.14 -17.81 -4.61
CA VAL A 253 9.23 -16.78 -4.13
C VAL A 253 8.41 -17.37 -2.99
N GLU A 254 8.41 -16.69 -1.85
CA GLU A 254 7.62 -17.11 -0.70
C GLU A 254 6.12 -16.99 -0.96
N GLN A 255 5.34 -17.93 -0.41
CA GLN A 255 3.88 -17.95 -0.54
C GLN A 255 3.24 -16.61 -0.11
N ALA A 256 3.73 -16.03 0.99
CA ALA A 256 3.24 -14.76 1.50
C ALA A 256 3.40 -13.60 0.52
N PHE A 257 4.43 -13.62 -0.32
CA PHE A 257 4.69 -12.56 -1.29
C PHE A 257 3.76 -12.67 -2.50
N VAL A 258 3.49 -13.89 -2.96
CA VAL A 258 2.46 -14.15 -4.00
C VAL A 258 1.08 -13.66 -3.52
N LEU A 259 0.71 -13.97 -2.27
CA LEU A 259 -0.54 -13.49 -1.67
C LEU A 259 -0.56 -11.97 -1.50
N ALA A 260 0.54 -11.36 -1.08
CA ALA A 260 0.66 -9.92 -0.91
C ALA A 260 0.47 -9.15 -2.22
N ILE A 261 1.06 -9.64 -3.31
CA ILE A 261 0.86 -9.10 -4.67
C ILE A 261 -0.58 -9.34 -5.12
N SER A 262 -1.09 -10.57 -5.01
CA SER A 262 -2.45 -10.89 -5.48
C SER A 262 -3.53 -10.05 -4.78
N ARG A 263 -3.36 -9.82 -3.47
CA ARG A 263 -4.24 -8.92 -2.69
C ARG A 263 -4.19 -7.49 -3.22
N GLN A 264 -3.00 -6.98 -3.50
CA GLN A 264 -2.81 -5.61 -3.95
C GLN A 264 -3.28 -5.40 -5.40
N GLU A 265 -3.14 -6.42 -6.25
CA GLU A 265 -3.45 -6.35 -7.67
C GLU A 265 -4.94 -6.51 -7.98
N SER A 266 -5.61 -7.50 -7.38
CA SER A 266 -7.01 -7.80 -7.74
C SER A 266 -7.94 -7.99 -6.55
N GLU A 267 -7.43 -7.87 -5.33
CA GLU A 267 -8.18 -8.21 -4.12
C GLU A 267 -8.71 -9.65 -4.17
N PHE A 268 -7.95 -10.54 -4.84
CA PHE A 268 -8.32 -11.93 -5.16
C PHE A 268 -9.50 -12.11 -6.12
N ASN A 269 -9.85 -11.10 -6.92
CA ASN A 269 -10.72 -11.29 -8.07
C ASN A 269 -9.96 -12.00 -9.20
N GLN A 270 -10.27 -13.28 -9.45
CA GLN A 270 -9.67 -14.02 -10.56
C GLN A 270 -10.12 -13.54 -11.95
N PHE A 271 -11.27 -12.87 -12.03
CA PHE A 271 -11.82 -12.36 -13.29
C PHE A 271 -11.44 -10.89 -13.57
N ALA A 272 -10.59 -10.28 -12.74
CA ALA A 272 -10.24 -8.87 -12.86
C ALA A 272 -9.55 -8.57 -14.21
N VAL A 273 -10.04 -7.54 -14.90
CA VAL A 273 -9.41 -6.98 -16.10
C VAL A 273 -9.28 -5.46 -15.93
N SER A 274 -8.05 -4.95 -15.90
CA SER A 274 -7.80 -3.51 -15.77
C SER A 274 -8.00 -2.77 -17.10
N ARG A 275 -8.03 -1.43 -17.04
CA ARG A 275 -8.02 -0.56 -18.23
C ARG A 275 -6.77 -0.75 -19.10
N ALA A 276 -5.64 -1.09 -18.48
CA ALA A 276 -4.39 -1.44 -19.16
C ALA A 276 -4.37 -2.90 -19.65
N ASN A 277 -5.51 -3.61 -19.58
CA ASN A 277 -5.67 -5.00 -19.98
C ASN A 277 -4.79 -5.99 -19.18
N ALA A 278 -4.47 -5.65 -17.93
CA ALA A 278 -3.89 -6.55 -16.95
C ALA A 278 -4.97 -7.53 -16.44
N ARG A 279 -4.62 -8.80 -16.18
CA ARG A 279 -5.60 -9.89 -16.02
C ARG A 279 -5.36 -10.79 -14.81
N GLY A 280 -6.46 -11.14 -14.15
CA GLY A 280 -6.54 -12.14 -13.09
C GLY A 280 -5.91 -11.73 -11.76
N LEU A 281 -5.63 -12.73 -10.93
CA LEU A 281 -5.21 -12.57 -9.53
C LEU A 281 -3.98 -11.67 -9.38
N MET A 282 -2.97 -11.85 -10.23
CA MET A 282 -1.72 -11.10 -10.17
C MET A 282 -1.62 -10.03 -11.27
N GLN A 283 -2.75 -9.67 -11.89
CA GLN A 283 -2.88 -8.62 -12.91
C GLN A 283 -1.76 -8.65 -13.97
N LEU A 284 -1.64 -9.77 -14.69
CA LEU A 284 -0.64 -9.90 -15.74
C LEU A 284 -1.12 -9.26 -17.04
N ILE A 285 -0.32 -8.36 -17.58
CA ILE A 285 -0.48 -7.88 -18.96
C ILE A 285 -0.10 -9.03 -19.91
N PRO A 286 -0.81 -9.23 -21.04
CA PRO A 286 -0.56 -10.34 -21.97
C PRO A 286 0.91 -10.55 -22.40
N SER A 287 1.66 -9.47 -22.66
CA SER A 287 3.08 -9.55 -23.02
C SER A 287 3.93 -10.12 -21.87
N THR A 288 3.69 -9.66 -20.64
CA THR A 288 4.34 -10.15 -19.42
C THR A 288 3.99 -11.62 -19.17
N ALA A 289 2.73 -12.00 -19.32
CA ALA A 289 2.29 -13.37 -19.19
C ALA A 289 2.91 -14.29 -20.24
N GLN A 290 3.04 -13.83 -21.49
CA GLN A 290 3.69 -14.60 -22.55
C GLN A 290 5.18 -14.81 -22.26
N PHE A 291 5.87 -13.79 -21.74
CA PHE A 291 7.26 -13.90 -21.28
C PHE A 291 7.38 -14.95 -20.16
N ALA A 292 6.53 -14.85 -19.13
CA ALA A 292 6.53 -15.79 -18.02
C ALA A 292 6.22 -17.23 -18.47
N ALA A 293 5.23 -17.42 -19.35
CA ALA A 293 4.85 -18.75 -19.85
C ALA A 293 6.02 -19.42 -20.58
N ARG A 294 6.75 -18.67 -21.41
CA ARG A 294 7.97 -19.18 -22.07
C ARG A 294 9.04 -19.60 -21.08
N ARG A 295 9.24 -18.82 -20.01
CA ARG A 295 10.21 -19.14 -18.94
C ARG A 295 9.83 -20.40 -18.17
N GLU A 296 8.53 -20.64 -18.00
CA GLU A 296 7.99 -21.85 -17.37
C GLU A 296 7.88 -23.06 -18.33
N GLY A 297 8.17 -22.89 -19.62
CA GLY A 297 7.96 -23.95 -20.62
C GLY A 297 6.48 -24.28 -20.85
N LEU A 298 5.58 -23.35 -20.50
CA LEU A 298 4.13 -23.50 -20.66
C LEU A 298 3.65 -22.86 -21.96
N SER A 299 2.59 -23.42 -22.54
CA SER A 299 1.91 -22.81 -23.68
C SER A 299 1.13 -21.58 -23.22
N TYR A 300 1.42 -20.42 -23.81
CA TYR A 300 0.71 -19.20 -23.49
C TYR A 300 -0.75 -19.24 -23.99
N GLN A 301 -1.70 -19.19 -23.06
CA GLN A 301 -3.13 -19.06 -23.37
C GLN A 301 -3.70 -17.86 -22.62
N ARG A 302 -4.24 -16.89 -23.37
CA ARG A 302 -4.75 -15.63 -22.79
C ARG A 302 -5.98 -15.82 -21.90
N ALA A 303 -6.87 -16.74 -22.27
CA ALA A 303 -8.10 -17.03 -21.53
C ALA A 303 -7.82 -17.58 -20.13
N LEU A 304 -6.81 -18.46 -20.01
CA LEU A 304 -6.37 -19.00 -18.73
C LEU A 304 -5.86 -17.96 -17.73
N LEU A 305 -5.59 -16.71 -18.16
CA LEU A 305 -5.26 -15.65 -17.21
C LEU A 305 -6.44 -15.25 -16.31
N THR A 306 -7.68 -15.52 -16.71
CA THR A 306 -8.89 -15.27 -15.90
C THR A 306 -9.65 -16.53 -15.55
N ASP A 307 -9.49 -17.59 -16.36
CA ASP A 307 -10.27 -18.82 -16.23
C ASP A 307 -9.56 -19.85 -15.32
N ASP A 308 -8.24 -19.69 -15.12
CA ASP A 308 -7.42 -20.58 -14.30
C ASP A 308 -6.54 -19.76 -13.32
N PRO A 309 -6.95 -19.67 -12.04
CA PRO A 309 -6.19 -18.93 -11.03
C PRO A 309 -4.79 -19.52 -10.78
N ASP A 310 -4.63 -20.85 -10.88
CA ASP A 310 -3.34 -21.51 -10.66
C ASP A 310 -2.36 -21.18 -11.79
N TYR A 311 -2.84 -21.15 -13.03
CA TYR A 311 -2.07 -20.70 -14.18
C TYR A 311 -1.65 -19.23 -14.02
N ASN A 312 -2.58 -18.34 -13.63
CA ASN A 312 -2.28 -16.93 -13.40
C ASN A 312 -1.21 -16.74 -12.31
N MET A 313 -1.38 -17.38 -11.15
CA MET A 313 -0.44 -17.28 -10.03
C MET A 313 0.92 -17.90 -10.36
N THR A 314 0.96 -18.99 -11.12
CA THR A 314 2.22 -19.60 -11.58
C THR A 314 3.01 -18.65 -12.47
N LEU A 315 2.35 -18.03 -13.45
CA LEU A 315 3.00 -17.05 -14.31
C LEU A 315 3.41 -15.77 -13.56
N GLY A 316 2.58 -15.31 -12.62
CA GLY A 316 2.87 -14.12 -11.84
C GLY A 316 4.04 -14.32 -10.88
N ALA A 317 4.10 -15.47 -10.20
CA ALA A 317 5.25 -15.85 -9.39
C ALA A 317 6.53 -16.00 -10.24
N SER A 318 6.43 -16.55 -11.45
CA SER A 318 7.55 -16.62 -12.38
C SER A 318 8.07 -15.24 -12.78
N TYR A 319 7.17 -14.30 -13.08
CA TYR A 319 7.57 -12.93 -13.40
C TYR A 319 8.16 -12.20 -12.18
N LEU A 320 7.58 -12.37 -11.00
CA LEU A 320 8.11 -11.80 -9.76
C LEU A 320 9.52 -12.34 -9.44
N ALA A 321 9.74 -13.65 -9.60
CA ALA A 321 11.07 -14.26 -9.47
C ALA A 321 12.07 -13.63 -10.45
N HIS A 322 11.66 -13.41 -11.70
CA HIS A 322 12.51 -12.74 -12.70
C HIS A 322 12.92 -11.34 -12.26
N LEU A 323 11.99 -10.55 -11.70
CA LEU A 323 12.29 -9.22 -11.19
C LEU A 323 13.22 -9.26 -9.97
N LEU A 324 13.02 -10.22 -9.06
CA LEU A 324 13.93 -10.44 -7.94
C LEU A 324 15.34 -10.76 -8.43
N ASP A 325 15.49 -11.67 -9.40
CA ASP A 325 16.79 -11.99 -10.01
C ASP A 325 17.42 -10.74 -10.65
N GLN A 326 16.64 -10.00 -11.45
CA GLN A 326 17.10 -8.80 -12.14
C GLN A 326 17.60 -7.72 -11.17
N PHE A 327 16.93 -7.54 -10.04
CA PHE A 327 17.27 -6.53 -9.04
C PHE A 327 18.11 -7.08 -7.87
N GLY A 328 18.77 -8.23 -8.04
CA GLY A 328 19.73 -8.77 -7.07
C GLY A 328 19.10 -9.16 -5.73
N GLY A 329 17.84 -9.60 -5.75
CA GLY A 329 17.06 -9.99 -4.58
C GLY A 329 16.42 -8.83 -3.83
N SER A 330 16.53 -7.59 -4.31
CA SER A 330 15.89 -6.42 -3.67
C SER A 330 14.38 -6.47 -3.83
N TYR A 331 13.68 -6.58 -2.70
CA TYR A 331 12.22 -6.60 -2.65
C TYR A 331 11.64 -5.25 -3.07
N VAL A 332 12.20 -4.15 -2.56
CA VAL A 332 11.73 -2.80 -2.88
C VAL A 332 11.77 -2.54 -4.39
N LEU A 333 12.89 -2.86 -5.03
CA LEU A 333 13.04 -2.64 -6.48
C LEU A 333 12.17 -3.59 -7.30
N ALA A 334 12.07 -4.87 -6.92
CA ALA A 334 11.22 -5.83 -7.61
C ALA A 334 9.73 -5.46 -7.52
N ILE A 335 9.25 -5.03 -6.35
CA ILE A 335 7.88 -4.58 -6.13
C ILE A 335 7.59 -3.32 -6.96
N ALA A 336 8.48 -2.33 -6.92
CA ALA A 336 8.36 -1.13 -7.74
C ALA A 336 8.34 -1.47 -9.23
N ALA A 337 9.16 -2.43 -9.68
CA ALA A 337 9.24 -2.85 -11.07
C ALA A 337 8.04 -3.70 -11.50
N TYR A 338 7.38 -4.40 -10.58
CA TYR A 338 6.15 -5.14 -10.88
C TYR A 338 5.03 -4.16 -11.28
N ASN A 339 4.86 -3.08 -10.52
CA ASN A 339 3.83 -2.06 -10.77
C ASN A 339 4.21 -1.08 -11.88
N ALA A 340 5.43 -0.52 -11.85
CA ALA A 340 5.83 0.53 -12.79
C ALA A 340 6.65 0.05 -13.99
N GLY A 341 7.04 -1.23 -14.00
CA GLY A 341 7.94 -1.79 -15.02
C GLY A 341 9.43 -1.53 -14.71
N PRO A 342 10.33 -2.46 -15.12
CA PRO A 342 11.75 -2.39 -14.80
C PRO A 342 12.46 -1.17 -15.41
N SER A 343 12.03 -0.69 -16.58
CA SER A 343 12.62 0.49 -17.23
C SER A 343 12.46 1.76 -16.39
N ASN A 344 11.32 1.92 -15.72
CA ASN A 344 11.10 3.06 -14.83
C ASN A 344 11.99 2.98 -13.60
N VAL A 345 12.10 1.79 -12.99
CA VAL A 345 12.96 1.56 -11.83
C VAL A 345 14.43 1.80 -12.17
N ASN A 346 14.92 1.32 -13.30
CA ASN A 346 16.29 1.58 -13.76
C ASN A 346 16.57 3.09 -13.93
N ARG A 347 15.60 3.85 -14.45
CA ARG A 347 15.70 5.30 -14.54
C ARG A 347 15.76 5.97 -13.16
N TRP A 348 14.96 5.52 -12.21
CA TRP A 348 14.97 6.06 -10.84
C TRP A 348 16.26 5.70 -10.10
N ILE A 349 16.82 4.50 -10.32
CA ILE A 349 18.15 4.12 -9.82
C ILE A 349 19.22 5.07 -10.38
N ALA A 350 19.21 5.33 -11.68
CA ALA A 350 20.17 6.24 -12.30
C ALA A 350 20.03 7.69 -11.79
N GLN A 351 18.81 8.10 -11.43
CA GLN A 351 18.50 9.46 -11.01
C GLN A 351 18.73 9.72 -9.51
N TYR A 352 18.37 8.77 -8.64
CA TYR A 352 18.37 8.93 -7.18
C TYR A 352 19.46 8.12 -6.48
N GLY A 353 20.26 7.36 -7.24
CA GLY A 353 21.21 6.37 -6.72
C GLY A 353 20.58 4.98 -6.58
N ASP A 354 21.43 3.96 -6.57
CA ASP A 354 21.02 2.57 -6.34
C ASP A 354 20.77 2.35 -4.85
N PRO A 355 19.53 2.08 -4.43
CA PRO A 355 19.21 1.94 -3.01
C PRO A 355 19.76 0.65 -2.39
N ARG A 356 20.39 -0.21 -3.20
CA ARG A 356 21.16 -1.37 -2.73
C ARG A 356 22.58 -1.01 -2.31
N GLN A 357 23.08 0.18 -2.64
CA GLN A 357 24.40 0.62 -2.21
C GLN A 357 24.33 1.21 -0.80
N ARG A 358 25.33 0.90 0.03
CA ARG A 358 25.48 1.51 1.35
C ARG A 358 25.59 3.03 1.21
N GLY A 359 24.72 3.76 1.91
CA GLY A 359 24.69 5.23 1.91
C GLY A 359 23.43 5.84 1.29
N VAL A 360 22.61 5.06 0.59
CA VAL A 360 21.27 5.48 0.16
C VAL A 360 20.24 5.03 1.21
N ASP A 361 19.51 5.97 1.81
CA ASP A 361 18.38 5.63 2.69
C ASP A 361 17.24 5.08 1.83
N ILE A 362 16.91 3.80 2.03
CA ILE A 362 15.89 3.08 1.28
C ILE A 362 14.50 3.72 1.42
N LEU A 363 14.15 4.27 2.60
CA LEU A 363 12.88 4.95 2.79
C LEU A 363 12.85 6.23 1.96
N ASP A 364 13.95 6.97 1.91
CA ASP A 364 14.04 8.15 1.06
C ASP A 364 14.03 7.83 -0.42
N TRP A 365 14.62 6.71 -0.82
CA TRP A 365 14.52 6.26 -2.20
C TRP A 365 13.07 5.94 -2.59
N ILE A 366 12.33 5.24 -1.71
CA ILE A 366 10.90 4.97 -1.93
C ILE A 366 10.14 6.29 -2.04
N GLU A 367 10.38 7.25 -1.14
CA GLU A 367 9.67 8.54 -1.17
C GLU A 367 10.01 9.43 -2.36
N GLN A 368 11.15 9.20 -3.01
CA GLN A 368 11.56 9.87 -4.25
C GLN A 368 10.87 9.33 -5.51
N ILE A 369 10.35 8.10 -5.51
CA ILE A 369 9.65 7.52 -6.66
C ILE A 369 8.57 8.51 -7.14
N PRO A 370 8.57 8.98 -8.40
CA PRO A 370 7.64 10.03 -8.85
C PRO A 370 6.18 9.61 -8.84
N PHE A 371 5.89 8.33 -9.10
CA PHE A 371 4.53 7.81 -9.20
C PHE A 371 3.95 7.54 -7.80
N ALA A 372 2.91 8.28 -7.44
CA ALA A 372 2.23 8.12 -6.15
C ALA A 372 1.66 6.71 -5.97
N GLU A 373 1.08 6.17 -7.04
CA GLU A 373 0.58 4.79 -7.08
C GLU A 373 1.69 3.80 -6.74
N THR A 374 2.86 3.91 -7.36
CA THR A 374 3.99 2.99 -7.12
C THR A 374 4.57 3.14 -5.71
N ARG A 375 4.69 4.36 -5.16
CA ARG A 375 5.09 4.57 -3.76
C ARG A 375 4.17 3.82 -2.80
N ASN A 376 2.87 4.04 -2.98
CA ASN A 376 1.84 3.38 -2.18
C ASN A 376 1.89 1.87 -2.37
N TYR A 377 2.03 1.39 -3.62
CA TYR A 377 2.13 -0.03 -3.94
C TYR A 377 3.30 -0.71 -3.20
N VAL A 378 4.48 -0.08 -3.16
CA VAL A 378 5.63 -0.59 -2.41
C VAL A 378 5.31 -0.75 -0.92
N HIS A 379 4.75 0.30 -0.29
CA HIS A 379 4.33 0.22 1.10
C HIS A 379 3.31 -0.89 1.34
N ARG A 380 2.27 -0.96 0.50
CA ARG A 380 1.18 -1.94 0.61
C ARG A 380 1.64 -3.38 0.46
N VAL A 381 2.51 -3.66 -0.50
CA VAL A 381 2.98 -5.04 -0.70
C VAL A 381 3.90 -5.46 0.45
N LEU A 382 4.77 -4.57 0.94
CA LEU A 382 5.66 -4.89 2.06
C LEU A 382 4.91 -5.09 3.39
N GLU A 383 3.87 -4.29 3.69
CA GLU A 383 3.03 -4.52 4.86
C GLU A 383 2.20 -5.81 4.72
N ASN A 384 1.58 -6.03 3.54
CA ASN A 384 0.81 -7.24 3.25
C ASN A 384 1.69 -8.49 3.40
N LEU A 385 2.94 -8.42 2.95
CA LEU A 385 3.89 -9.52 3.05
C LEU A 385 4.10 -9.95 4.52
N GLN A 386 4.32 -8.99 5.43
CA GLN A 386 4.48 -9.33 6.85
C GLN A 386 3.20 -9.94 7.43
N VAL A 387 2.04 -9.38 7.10
CA VAL A 387 0.74 -9.90 7.55
C VAL A 387 0.54 -11.32 7.03
N TYR A 388 0.78 -11.58 5.75
CA TYR A 388 0.61 -12.91 5.16
C TYR A 388 1.58 -13.95 5.71
N ARG A 389 2.83 -13.56 6.01
CA ARG A 389 3.75 -14.48 6.70
C ARG A 389 3.18 -14.90 8.06
N GLN A 390 2.61 -13.97 8.82
CA GLN A 390 1.99 -14.30 10.11
C GLN A 390 0.71 -15.13 9.93
N ARG A 391 -0.14 -14.79 8.95
CA ARG A 391 -1.38 -15.53 8.64
C ARG A 391 -1.10 -17.00 8.29
N LEU A 392 -0.07 -17.25 7.50
CA LEU A 392 0.34 -18.61 7.11
C LEU A 392 0.95 -19.39 8.28
N ALA A 393 1.52 -18.71 9.28
CA ALA A 393 2.03 -19.32 10.50
C ALA A 393 0.93 -19.54 11.57
N ALA A 394 -0.30 -19.10 11.31
CA ALA A 394 -1.45 -19.20 12.19
C ALA A 394 -1.13 -18.71 13.62
N GLU A 395 -1.27 -19.58 14.61
CA GLU A 395 -1.05 -19.29 16.03
C GLU A 395 0.42 -19.15 16.42
N THR A 396 1.36 -19.46 15.52
CA THR A 396 2.79 -19.34 15.79
C THR A 396 3.26 -17.91 15.54
N PRO A 397 3.76 -17.17 16.55
CA PRO A 397 4.37 -15.87 16.32
C PRO A 397 5.60 -16.01 15.42
N ILE A 398 5.74 -15.15 14.42
CA ILE A 398 6.91 -15.15 13.53
C ILE A 398 7.77 -13.89 13.72
N PRO A 399 9.06 -13.95 13.38
CA PRO A 399 9.89 -12.74 13.34
C PRO A 399 9.29 -11.68 12.40
N LEU A 400 9.20 -10.44 12.87
CA LEU A 400 8.91 -9.28 12.02
C LEU A 400 10.17 -8.97 11.21
N ARG A 401 10.09 -9.07 9.88
CA ARG A 401 11.26 -8.96 8.99
C ARG A 401 11.26 -7.71 8.12
N ILE A 402 10.45 -6.71 8.46
CA ILE A 402 10.25 -5.53 7.59
C ILE A 402 11.56 -4.78 7.32
N ARG A 403 12.45 -4.68 8.31
CA ARG A 403 13.76 -4.01 8.14
C ARG A 403 14.69 -4.85 7.28
N GLU A 404 14.70 -6.16 7.48
CA GLU A 404 15.47 -7.11 6.68
C GLU A 404 15.02 -7.09 5.21
N ASP A 405 13.71 -7.11 4.95
CA ASP A 405 13.15 -7.07 3.59
C ASP A 405 13.50 -5.77 2.86
N LEU A 406 13.50 -4.63 3.56
CA LEU A 406 13.96 -3.35 3.01
C LEU A 406 15.46 -3.36 2.65
N GLN A 407 16.26 -4.17 3.34
CA GLN A 407 17.71 -4.28 3.14
C GLN A 407 18.12 -5.47 2.26
N ARG A 408 17.16 -6.24 1.71
CA ARG A 408 17.51 -7.35 0.82
C ARG A 408 18.18 -6.86 -0.45
N GLY A 409 19.22 -7.57 -0.86
CA GLY A 409 20.00 -7.25 -2.05
C GLY A 409 20.95 -6.05 -1.89
N VAL A 410 21.07 -5.49 -0.69
CA VAL A 410 22.06 -4.45 -0.37
C VAL A 410 23.47 -5.05 -0.39
N TYR A 411 24.43 -4.35 -1.00
CA TYR A 411 25.83 -4.76 -1.13
C TYR A 411 26.79 -3.71 -0.54
#